data_AF-A0A2R8C1Y7-F1
#
_entry.id   AF-A0A2R8C1Y7-F1
#
_cell.length_a   1.000
_cell.length_b   1.000
_cell.length_c   1.000
_cell.angle_alpha   90.00
_cell.angle_beta   90.00
_cell.angle_gamma   90.00
#
_symmetry.space_group_name_H-M   'P 1'
#
loop_
_entity.id
_entity.type
_entity.pdbx_description
1 polymer ?
#
loop_
_entity_poly.entity_id
_entity_poly.type
_entity_poly.pdbx_seq_one_letter_code
_entity_poly.pdbx_strand_id
1 'polypeptide(L)' 'MRDALYMPALVATRFNPDLKVKYTALRDAGKPAKVAIVAGMRKLIEMANALVKADRKWASKTA' A
#
# COMPACT_ATOMS: atom_id res chain seq x y z
N MET A 1 2.01 -10.53 12.78
CA MET A 1 2.55 -9.78 11.61
C MET A 1 1.46 -9.04 10.82
N ARG A 2 0.28 -9.63 10.58
CA ARG A 2 -0.83 -8.97 9.86
C ARG A 2 -1.33 -7.69 10.56
N ASP A 3 -1.42 -7.71 11.89
CA ASP A 3 -1.92 -6.55 12.66
C ASP A 3 -0.97 -5.35 12.62
N ALA A 4 0.35 -5.61 12.66
CA ALA A 4 1.39 -4.57 12.59
C ALA A 4 1.37 -3.82 11.25
N LEU A 5 0.88 -4.45 10.17
CA LEU A 5 0.80 -3.87 8.83
C LEU A 5 -0.58 -3.25 8.54
N TYR A 6 -1.59 -3.51 9.38
CA TYR A 6 -2.93 -2.98 9.19
C TYR A 6 -2.97 -1.46 9.40
N MET A 7 -2.39 -0.98 10.51
CA MET A 7 -2.31 0.45 10.81
C MET A 7 -1.50 1.24 9.76
N PRO A 8 -0.30 0.79 9.34
CA PRO A 8 0.43 1.40 8.23
C PRO A 8 -0.35 1.41 6.92
N ALA A 9 -1.07 0.34 6.57
CA ALA A 9 -1.85 0.29 5.34
C ALA A 9 -3.03 1.28 5.36
N LEU A 10 -3.66 1.46 6.52
CA LEU A 10 -4.76 2.40 6.70
C LEU A 10 -4.28 3.85 6.59
N VAL A 11 -3.12 4.17 7.18
CA VAL A 11 -2.44 5.46 7.02
C VAL A 11 -2.02 5.66 5.56
N ALA A 12 -1.38 4.67 4.95
CA ALA A 12 -0.90 4.76 3.58
C ALA A 12 -2.04 4.94 2.57
N THR A 13 -3.23 4.38 2.81
CA THR A 13 -4.42 4.61 1.98
C THR A 13 -4.93 6.05 2.07
N ARG A 14 -4.65 6.76 3.18
CA ARG A 14 -5.04 8.17 3.36
C ARG A 14 -4.01 9.16 2.78
N PHE A 15 -2.72 8.88 2.98
CA PHE A 15 -1.64 9.82 2.64
C PHE A 15 -0.96 9.55 1.30
N ASN A 16 -1.00 8.32 0.77
CA ASN A 16 -0.42 8.03 -0.54
C ASN A 16 -1.52 8.04 -1.61
N PRO A 17 -1.47 8.97 -2.58
CA PRO A 17 -2.47 9.07 -3.64
C PRO A 17 -2.55 7.80 -4.49
N ASP A 18 -1.41 7.15 -4.78
CA ASP A 18 -1.37 5.87 -5.51
C ASP A 18 -2.15 4.75 -4.81
N LEU A 19 -2.00 4.64 -3.49
CA LEU A 19 -2.69 3.62 -2.70
C LEU A 19 -4.16 3.97 -2.52
N LYS A 20 -4.50 5.26 -2.40
CA LYS A 20 -5.89 5.73 -2.39
C LYS A 20 -6.62 5.38 -3.68
N VAL A 21 -6.02 5.68 -4.84
CA VAL A 21 -6.59 5.35 -6.16
C VAL A 21 -6.82 3.85 -6.27
N LYS A 22 -5.85 3.04 -5.85
CA LYS A 22 -5.97 1.57 -5.90
C LYS A 22 -7.04 1.04 -4.94
N TYR A 23 -7.15 1.63 -3.75
CA TYR A 23 -8.21 1.30 -2.79
C TYR A 23 -9.60 1.65 -3.32
N THR A 24 -9.77 2.84 -3.90
CA THR A 24 -11.02 3.30 -4.50
C THR A 24 -11.40 2.43 -5.69
N ALA A 25 -10.47 2.13 -6.62
CA ALA A 25 -10.73 1.25 -7.75
C ALA A 25 -11.19 -0.15 -7.34
N LEU A 26 -10.63 -0.69 -6.24
CA LEU A 26 -11.07 -1.99 -5.70
C LEU A 26 -12.46 -1.91 -5.06
N ARG A 27 -12.81 -0.79 -4.41
CA ARG A 27 -14.15 -0.56 -3.87
C ARG A 27 -15.18 -0.35 -4.98
N ASP A 28 -14.85 0.39 -6.02
CA ASP A 28 -15.71 0.61 -7.19
C ASP A 28 -15.95 -0.69 -7.96
N ALA A 29 -14.96 -1.60 -7.97
CA ALA A 29 -15.11 -2.97 -8.46
C ALA A 29 -15.94 -3.89 -7.52
N GLY A 30 -16.60 -3.34 -6.49
CA GLY A 30 -17.47 -4.07 -5.56
C GLY A 30 -16.74 -4.94 -4.55
N LYS A 31 -15.41 -4.82 -4.41
CA LYS A 31 -14.66 -5.68 -3.47
C LYS A 31 -14.82 -5.21 -2.03
N PRO A 32 -14.87 -6.14 -1.06
CA PRO A 32 -14.93 -5.79 0.36
C PRO A 32 -13.73 -4.91 0.77
N ALA A 33 -13.99 -3.94 1.65
CA ALA A 33 -12.96 -3.01 2.14
C ALA A 33 -11.72 -3.72 2.72
N LYS A 34 -11.91 -4.88 3.34
CA LYS A 34 -10.82 -5.72 3.86
C LYS A 34 -9.87 -6.20 2.75
N VAL A 35 -10.39 -6.56 1.59
CA VAL A 35 -9.58 -6.97 0.43
C VAL A 35 -8.78 -5.80 -0.12
N ALA A 36 -9.39 -4.60 -0.17
CA ALA A 36 -8.71 -3.39 -0.60
C ALA A 36 -7.55 -3.01 0.35
N ILE A 37 -7.74 -3.16 1.67
CA ILE A 37 -6.67 -2.93 2.66
C ILE A 37 -5.55 -3.96 2.51
N VAL A 38 -5.89 -5.25 2.34
CA VAL A 38 -4.89 -6.32 2.15
C VAL A 38 -4.08 -6.12 0.87
N ALA A 39 -4.71 -5.63 -0.20
CA ALA A 39 -4.00 -5.25 -1.44
C ALA A 39 -3.02 -4.08 -1.20
N GLY A 40 -3.41 -3.10 -0.39
CA GLY A 40 -2.53 -2.02 0.06
C GLY A 40 -1.34 -2.52 0.89
N MET A 41 -1.59 -3.42 1.85
CA MET A 41 -0.54 -4.06 2.66
C MET A 41 0.47 -4.79 1.77
N ARG A 42 -0.01 -5.56 0.79
CA ARG A 42 0.88 -6.30 -0.12
C ARG A 42 1.75 -5.36 -0.94
N LYS A 43 1.19 -4.25 -1.43
CA LYS A 43 1.97 -3.24 -2.16
C LYS A 43 3.05 -2.59 -1.31
N LEU A 44 2.78 -2.34 -0.02
CA LEU A 44 3.77 -1.81 0.93
C LEU A 44 4.92 -2.80 1.16
N ILE A 45 4.61 -4.09 1.35
CA ILE A 45 5.63 -5.13 1.54
C ILE A 45 6.47 -5.30 0.27
N GLU A 46 5.86 -5.31 -0.91
CA GLU A 46 6.58 -5.41 -2.18
C GLU A 46 7.55 -4.22 -2.36
N MET A 47 7.11 -3.02 -1.98
CA MET A 47 7.94 -1.81 -2.03
C MET A 47 9.11 -1.89 -1.04
N ALA A 48 8.85 -2.27 0.21
CA ALA A 48 9.90 -2.45 1.21
C ALA A 48 10.92 -3.53 0.77
N ASN A 49 10.43 -4.68 0.27
CA ASN A 49 11.28 -5.75 -0.24
C ASN A 49 12.11 -5.31 -1.45
N ALA A 50 11.55 -4.50 -2.35
CA ALA A 50 12.28 -3.95 -3.48
C ALA A 50 13.39 -2.99 -3.04
N LEU A 51 13.15 -2.15 -2.03
CA LEU A 51 14.16 -1.24 -1.47
C LEU A 51 15.30 -2.01 -0.81
N VAL A 52 14.96 -3.00 0.04
CA VAL A 52 15.95 -3.85 0.73
C VAL A 52 16.77 -4.65 -0.27
N LYS A 53 16.13 -5.25 -1.27
CA LYS A 53 16.83 -6.02 -2.32
C LYS A 53 17.80 -5.16 -3.12
N ALA A 54 17.46 -3.89 -3.33
CA ALA A 54 18.27 -2.95 -4.11
C ALA A 54 19.21 -2.09 -3.24
N ASP A 55 19.36 -2.42 -1.94
CA ASP A 55 20.14 -1.69 -0.92
C ASP A 55 20.02 -0.17 -1.02
N ARG A 56 18.80 0.31 -1.29
CA ARG A 56 18.54 1.73 -1.54
C ARG A 56 17.49 2.26 -0.62
N LYS A 57 17.67 3.51 -0.20
CA LYS A 57 16.64 4.25 0.51
C LYS A 57 15.50 4.63 -0.44
N TRP A 58 14.31 4.76 0.12
CA TRP A 58 13.16 5.28 -0.60
C TRP A 58 13.50 6.64 -1.22
N ALA A 59 13.28 6.78 -2.53
CA ALA A 59 13.35 8.04 -3.24
C ALA A 59 11.92 8.39 -3.67
N SER A 60 11.44 9.58 -3.30
CA SER A 60 10.18 10.09 -3.82
C SER A 60 10.26 10.09 -5.34
N LYS A 61 9.25 9.54 -6.01
CA LYS A 61 9.12 9.67 -7.46
C LYS A 61 8.71 11.13 -7.72
N THR A 62 9.69 12.02 -7.83
CA THR A 62 9.47 13.34 -8.42
C THR A 62 8.90 13.11 -9.82
N ALA A 63 7.72 13.66 -10.07
CA ALA A 63 7.05 13.60 -11.36
C ALA A 63 7.92 14.22 -12.46
#